data_AF-A0A485KG28-F1
#
_entry.id   AF-A0A485KG28-F1
#
_cell.length_a   1.000
_cell.length_b   1.000
_cell.length_c   1.000
_cell.angle_alpha   90.00
_cell.angle_beta   90.00
_cell.angle_gamma   90.00
#
_symmetry.space_group_name_H-M   'P 1'
#
loop_
_entity.id
_entity.type
_entity.pdbx_description
1 polymer ?
#
loop_
_entity_poly.entity_id
_entity_poly.type
_entity_poly.pdbx_seq_one_letter_code
_entity_poly.pdbx_strand_id
1 'polypeptide(L)'
;MAPIPNSWQSLSFRGGNLLCELTQAASLQNRVQILFSSSGSCASNVFETMVGDTTTIMKVILSLTKPNVTAIKFQEQFNSPASSKLISQTLTFVQTYVPPIELLNFQLHARRVKLYLRDEVNISMVQYVWNTNGYALATLNYFDPMEVDFEFFAWLFMFDWVQGIREVVSFEGDTGNLTTMSTSTTFQIAVNPMEIPLNIANYMRWFLQYITWVMLGVACLVCFYIIGLRGQIEASNMISFSRVTSLVWIGRPLILLRALSAVCLLATSTLQLTRPHQGLVSFLKSEPQHWYTIVLAASELNWMVFIINDVCSVATSKFTRGYSMKSFTSVWVVSAIWAFAAPEALSVAINRECSVVHVDFQVICTGGTIAIGSVNQFYSLIGLCIVCCVVSYVVERMQYKTQGISRSPQSHLLYATAKHQFQTRKWEFQGVQFLDKASAVLTGVISLPWRDELYIFDVKTWRIYTISADQLGFKDANLPMHLVCAIPLVE
;
A
#
# COMPACT_ATOMS: atom_id res chain seq x y z
N MET A 1 -6.52 24.67 31.63
CA MET A 1 -6.34 26.14 31.64
C MET A 1 -7.55 26.76 30.95
N ALA A 2 -8.08 27.84 31.50
CA ALA A 2 -9.16 28.65 30.94
C ALA A 2 -8.73 30.13 30.92
N PRO A 3 -7.96 30.53 29.90
CA PRO A 3 -7.38 31.87 29.85
C PRO A 3 -8.39 32.92 29.37
N ILE A 4 -8.29 34.12 29.91
CA ILE A 4 -9.07 35.30 29.50
C ILE A 4 -8.12 36.49 29.30
N PRO A 5 -8.17 37.17 28.15
CA PRO A 5 -7.43 38.41 27.92
C PRO A 5 -7.80 39.50 28.92
N ASN A 6 -6.87 40.43 29.20
CA ASN A 6 -7.10 41.48 30.20
C ASN A 6 -8.26 42.40 29.80
N SER A 7 -8.34 42.77 28.53
CA SER A 7 -9.41 43.59 27.95
C SER A 7 -10.80 42.96 28.07
N TRP A 8 -10.90 41.65 28.26
CA TRP A 8 -12.16 40.91 28.26
C TRP A 8 -12.66 40.52 29.66
N GLN A 9 -11.91 40.83 30.71
CA GLN A 9 -12.27 40.42 32.09
C GLN A 9 -13.61 40.99 32.58
N SER A 10 -14.04 42.14 32.06
CA SER A 10 -15.31 42.79 32.43
C SER A 10 -16.45 42.56 31.43
N LEU A 11 -16.22 41.79 30.37
CA LEU A 11 -17.21 41.57 29.30
C LEU A 11 -18.22 40.50 29.68
N SER A 12 -19.46 40.66 29.19
CA SER A 12 -20.52 39.68 29.38
C SER A 12 -20.66 38.80 28.14
N PHE A 13 -20.06 37.60 28.17
CA PHE A 13 -20.06 36.68 27.03
C PHE A 13 -21.45 36.13 26.69
N ARG A 14 -21.69 35.94 25.38
CA ARG A 14 -22.93 35.43 24.77
C ARG A 14 -22.67 34.34 23.70
N GLY A 15 -21.43 33.89 23.51
CA GLY A 15 -21.09 32.81 22.58
C GLY A 15 -19.78 33.07 21.85
N GLY A 16 -19.14 32.04 21.32
CA GLY A 16 -17.88 32.15 20.57
C GLY A 16 -17.93 31.59 19.15
N ASN A 17 -19.00 30.86 18.81
CA ASN A 17 -19.15 30.25 17.50
C ASN A 17 -19.87 31.21 16.55
N LEU A 18 -19.13 31.73 15.57
CA LEU A 18 -19.62 32.64 14.52
C LEU A 18 -20.73 32.03 13.65
N LEU A 19 -20.81 30.69 13.57
CA LEU A 19 -21.78 29.96 12.76
C LEU A 19 -23.13 29.77 13.46
N CYS A 20 -23.25 30.23 14.72
CA CYS A 20 -24.45 30.04 15.52
C CYS A 20 -25.29 31.31 15.60
N GLU A 21 -26.59 31.13 15.80
CA GLU A 21 -27.50 32.23 16.12
C GLU A 21 -27.12 32.92 17.45
N LEU A 22 -27.42 34.21 17.55
CA LEU A 22 -27.17 35.01 18.74
C LEU A 22 -28.08 34.54 19.88
N THR A 23 -27.49 34.05 20.98
CA THR A 23 -28.24 33.67 22.18
C THR A 23 -28.44 34.84 23.13
N GLN A 24 -29.65 34.98 23.67
CA GLN A 24 -30.02 35.94 24.71
C GLN A 24 -29.52 35.55 26.10
N ALA A 25 -29.18 34.29 26.30
CA ALA A 25 -28.71 33.80 27.59
C ALA A 25 -27.29 34.33 27.89
N ALA A 26 -27.11 34.92 29.06
CA ALA A 26 -25.79 35.25 29.57
C ALA A 26 -25.03 33.98 29.94
N SER A 27 -23.71 33.99 29.72
CA SER A 27 -22.84 32.93 30.23
C SER A 27 -22.88 32.88 31.76
N LEU A 28 -22.99 31.67 32.31
CA LEU A 28 -22.96 31.40 33.75
C LEU A 28 -21.58 31.62 34.38
N GLN A 29 -20.52 31.55 33.58
CA GLN A 29 -19.15 31.79 34.02
C GLN A 29 -18.53 32.90 33.17
N ASN A 30 -17.74 33.76 33.81
CA ASN A 30 -16.95 34.75 33.08
C ASN A 30 -15.75 34.05 32.43
N ARG A 31 -15.97 33.41 31.28
CA ARG A 31 -15.01 32.59 30.54
C ARG A 31 -15.29 32.67 29.05
N VAL A 32 -14.21 32.59 28.26
CA VAL A 32 -14.29 32.46 26.80
C VAL A 32 -15.16 31.25 26.45
N GLN A 33 -16.21 31.49 25.67
CA GLN A 33 -17.11 30.44 25.16
C GLN A 33 -16.43 29.69 24.02
N ILE A 34 -16.89 28.47 23.77
CA ILE A 34 -16.41 27.63 22.67
C ILE A 34 -16.39 28.42 21.34
N LEU A 35 -15.26 28.35 20.64
CA LEU A 35 -15.07 28.96 19.33
C LEU A 35 -15.81 28.11 18.26
N PHE A 36 -15.74 28.52 17.00
CA PHE A 36 -16.40 27.76 15.94
C PHE A 36 -15.84 26.33 15.83
N SER A 37 -16.66 25.39 15.36
CA SER A 37 -16.25 24.02 15.06
C SER A 37 -16.85 23.57 13.73
N SER A 38 -16.16 22.68 13.03
CA SER A 38 -16.70 22.01 11.84
C SER A 38 -17.94 21.15 12.15
N SER A 39 -18.09 20.71 13.41
CA SER A 39 -19.27 19.98 13.91
C SER A 39 -20.47 20.87 14.25
N GLY A 40 -20.35 22.21 14.18
CA GLY A 40 -21.46 23.14 14.34
C GLY A 40 -22.09 23.17 15.75
N SER A 41 -21.33 22.93 16.82
CA SER A 41 -21.91 22.98 18.17
C SER A 41 -22.31 24.42 18.55
N CYS A 42 -23.61 24.65 18.75
CA CYS A 42 -24.19 25.92 19.22
C CYS A 42 -24.65 25.87 20.68
N ALA A 43 -24.06 24.97 21.47
CA ALA A 43 -24.41 24.80 22.87
C ALA A 43 -24.05 26.05 23.70
N SER A 44 -24.99 26.49 24.54
CA SER A 44 -24.76 27.56 25.52
C SER A 44 -24.00 27.04 26.75
N ASN A 45 -23.20 27.88 27.40
CA ASN A 45 -22.41 27.53 28.60
C ASN A 45 -21.37 26.41 28.36
N VAL A 46 -20.82 26.37 27.15
CA VAL A 46 -19.65 25.55 26.81
C VAL A 46 -18.47 26.47 26.61
N PHE A 47 -17.34 26.14 27.25
CA PHE A 47 -16.22 27.06 27.41
C PHE A 47 -14.98 26.54 26.71
N GLU A 48 -14.18 27.45 26.18
CA GLU A 48 -12.84 27.12 25.72
C GLU A 48 -11.97 26.64 26.88
N THR A 49 -11.18 25.61 26.57
CA THR A 49 -10.19 25.07 27.49
C THR A 49 -8.93 24.71 26.73
N MET A 50 -7.80 24.94 27.39
CA MET A 50 -6.48 24.59 26.92
C MET A 50 -5.88 23.54 27.85
N VAL A 51 -5.26 22.52 27.27
CA VAL A 51 -4.54 21.49 28.02
C VAL A 51 -3.05 21.82 27.91
N GLY A 52 -2.43 22.18 29.03
CA GLY A 52 -0.99 22.40 29.12
C GLY A 52 -0.33 21.21 29.79
N ASP A 53 0.14 20.25 29.01
CA ASP A 53 1.03 19.20 29.52
C ASP A 53 2.46 19.75 29.66
N THR A 54 3.35 19.00 30.33
CA THR A 54 4.73 19.43 30.58
C THR A 54 5.47 19.76 29.27
N THR A 55 5.22 19.00 28.20
CA THR A 55 5.91 19.22 26.92
C THR A 55 5.43 20.48 26.23
N THR A 56 4.12 20.75 26.22
CA THR A 56 3.56 21.94 25.58
C THR A 56 3.93 23.21 26.34
N ILE A 57 3.88 23.20 27.67
CA ILE A 57 4.31 24.36 28.48
C ILE A 57 5.80 24.64 28.29
N MET A 58 6.63 23.60 28.15
CA MET A 58 8.05 23.77 27.83
C MET A 58 8.24 24.45 26.48
N LYS A 59 7.52 24.02 25.43
CA LYS A 59 7.57 24.65 24.09
C LYS A 59 7.21 26.15 24.16
N VAL A 60 6.19 26.50 24.95
CA VAL A 60 5.78 27.91 25.14
C VAL A 60 6.84 28.70 25.90
N ILE A 61 7.40 28.16 26.99
CA ILE A 61 8.42 28.90 27.74
C ILE A 61 9.67 29.16 26.88
N LEU A 62 10.02 28.23 25.99
CA LEU A 62 11.11 28.39 25.03
C LEU A 62 10.82 29.48 23.97
N SER A 63 9.54 29.78 23.68
CA SER A 63 9.16 30.82 22.71
C SER A 63 9.11 32.23 23.32
N LEU A 64 8.99 32.34 24.65
CA LEU A 64 8.84 33.62 25.36
C LEU A 64 10.17 34.26 25.73
N THR A 65 10.29 35.57 25.55
CA THR A 65 11.51 36.33 25.91
C THR A 65 11.62 36.59 27.41
N LYS A 66 10.53 37.00 28.06
CA LYS A 66 10.47 37.31 29.50
C LYS A 66 9.10 36.94 30.09
N PRO A 67 8.87 35.66 30.44
CA PRO A 67 7.58 35.24 31.00
C PRO A 67 7.37 35.79 32.41
N ASN A 68 6.27 36.51 32.63
CA ASN A 68 5.85 36.97 33.96
C ASN A 68 4.79 36.03 34.54
N VAL A 69 5.22 35.07 35.36
CA VAL A 69 4.32 34.02 35.88
C VAL A 69 3.18 34.61 36.72
N THR A 70 3.43 35.69 37.46
CA THR A 70 2.40 36.34 38.29
C THR A 70 1.31 36.96 37.42
N ALA A 71 1.68 37.58 36.29
CA ALA A 71 0.71 38.16 35.37
C ALA A 71 -0.08 37.07 34.62
N ILE A 72 0.60 36.03 34.11
CA ILE A 72 -0.03 34.88 33.47
C ILE A 72 -1.05 34.20 34.41
N LYS A 73 -0.72 34.12 35.71
CA LYS A 73 -1.59 33.57 36.75
C LYS A 73 -2.95 34.29 36.84
N PHE A 74 -2.99 35.61 36.64
CA PHE A 74 -4.23 36.40 36.73
C PHE A 74 -5.19 36.18 35.56
N GLN A 75 -4.69 35.70 34.43
CA GLN A 75 -5.51 35.44 33.25
C GLN A 75 -6.11 34.02 33.23
N GLU A 76 -5.61 33.11 34.07
CA GLU A 76 -6.13 31.75 34.22
C GLU A 76 -7.27 31.69 35.25
N GLN A 77 -8.50 31.39 34.81
CA GLN A 77 -9.68 31.40 35.68
C GLN A 77 -10.08 30.02 36.22
N PHE A 78 -9.56 28.91 35.69
CA PHE A 78 -10.00 27.56 36.10
C PHE A 78 -9.21 27.00 37.28
N ASN A 79 -7.87 26.92 37.18
CA ASN A 79 -7.02 26.45 38.28
C ASN A 79 -5.68 27.19 38.35
N SER A 80 -5.78 28.48 38.67
CA SER A 80 -4.67 29.43 38.74
C SER A 80 -3.47 28.95 39.61
N PRO A 81 -3.67 28.39 40.83
CA PRO A 81 -2.54 27.92 41.65
C PRO A 81 -1.77 26.75 41.00
N ALA A 82 -2.47 25.75 40.47
CA ALA A 82 -1.81 24.60 39.84
C ALA A 82 -1.06 25.00 38.55
N SER A 83 -1.68 25.82 37.70
CA SER A 83 -1.07 26.33 36.48
C SER A 83 0.16 27.19 36.75
N SER A 84 0.10 28.10 37.73
CA SER A 84 1.26 28.93 38.10
C SER A 84 2.42 28.10 38.66
N LYS A 85 2.14 27.07 39.47
CA LYS A 85 3.17 26.15 39.97
C LYS A 85 3.87 25.43 38.81
N LEU A 86 3.09 24.90 37.87
CA LEU A 86 3.62 24.18 36.71
C LEU A 86 4.48 25.10 35.84
N ILE A 87 3.99 26.31 35.52
CA ILE A 87 4.74 27.30 34.72
C ILE A 87 6.04 27.70 35.42
N SER A 88 6.01 28.00 36.72
CA SER A 88 7.21 28.33 37.50
C SER A 88 8.22 27.19 37.49
N GLN A 89 7.79 25.95 37.70
CA GLN A 89 8.67 24.78 37.69
C GLN A 89 9.32 24.57 36.32
N THR A 90 8.55 24.69 35.24
CA THR A 90 9.09 24.56 33.88
C THR A 90 10.02 25.73 33.52
N LEU A 91 9.74 26.95 34.00
CA LEU A 91 10.61 28.11 33.80
C LEU A 91 11.97 27.89 34.47
N THR A 92 11.98 27.46 35.74
CA THR A 92 13.21 27.11 36.46
C THR A 92 13.98 25.99 35.76
N PHE A 93 13.28 25.00 35.22
CA PHE A 93 13.90 23.91 34.46
C PHE A 93 14.58 24.46 33.19
N VAL A 94 13.87 25.25 32.38
CA VAL A 94 14.43 25.82 31.15
C VAL A 94 15.64 26.71 31.44
N GLN A 95 15.57 27.55 32.47
CA GLN A 95 16.69 28.42 32.88
C GLN A 95 17.91 27.64 33.39
N THR A 96 17.69 26.50 34.05
CA THR A 96 18.76 25.67 34.61
C THR A 96 19.44 24.80 33.55
N TYR A 97 18.67 24.22 32.63
CA TYR A 97 19.15 23.13 31.77
C TYR A 97 19.27 23.47 30.29
N VAL A 98 18.64 24.55 29.79
CA VAL A 98 18.71 24.91 28.37
C VAL A 98 19.83 25.93 28.16
N PRO A 99 20.79 25.68 27.24
CA PRO A 99 21.86 26.62 26.96
C PRO A 99 21.31 27.99 26.52
N PRO A 100 21.86 29.12 27.02
CA PRO A 100 21.37 30.45 26.68
C PRO A 100 21.35 30.76 25.18
N ILE A 101 22.31 30.20 24.43
CA ILE A 101 22.39 30.38 22.98
C ILE A 101 21.26 29.66 22.24
N GLU A 102 20.87 28.47 22.69
CA GLU A 102 19.75 27.72 22.11
C GLU A 102 18.43 28.39 22.44
N LEU A 103 18.26 28.84 23.69
CA LEU A 103 17.09 29.59 24.12
C LEU A 103 16.91 30.87 23.28
N LEU A 104 17.99 31.63 23.06
CA LEU A 104 17.95 32.83 22.21
C LEU A 104 17.53 32.48 20.78
N ASN A 105 18.06 31.39 20.21
CA ASN A 105 17.67 30.95 18.88
C ASN A 105 16.18 30.64 18.80
N PHE A 106 15.62 29.89 19.76
CA PHE A 106 14.18 29.62 19.79
C PHE A 106 13.34 30.91 19.91
N GLN A 107 13.73 31.83 20.78
CA GLN A 107 13.04 33.11 20.96
C GLN A 107 13.10 33.99 19.68
N LEU A 108 14.21 33.99 18.96
CA LEU A 108 14.33 34.72 17.68
C LEU A 108 13.40 34.15 16.60
N HIS A 109 13.31 32.82 16.49
CA HIS A 109 12.37 32.17 15.57
C HIS A 109 10.93 32.45 15.97
N ALA A 110 10.60 32.30 17.26
CA ALA A 110 9.28 32.60 17.80
C ALA A 110 8.87 34.04 17.52
N ARG A 111 9.78 35.02 17.71
CA ARG A 111 9.51 36.43 17.40
C ARG A 111 9.16 36.65 15.94
N ARG A 112 9.87 36.01 15.00
CA ARG A 112 9.58 36.13 13.56
C ARG A 112 8.19 35.58 13.24
N VAL A 113 7.86 34.39 13.76
CA VAL A 113 6.55 33.76 13.58
C VAL A 113 5.45 34.62 14.19
N LYS A 114 5.63 35.10 15.42
CA LYS A 114 4.68 36.00 16.10
C LYS A 114 4.32 37.22 15.25
N LEU A 115 5.33 37.92 14.71
CA LEU A 115 5.09 39.10 13.88
C LEU A 115 4.31 38.76 12.61
N TYR A 116 4.67 37.68 11.93
CA TYR A 116 3.94 37.22 10.74
C TYR A 116 2.49 36.85 11.04
N LEU A 117 2.24 36.10 12.12
CA LEU A 117 0.89 35.69 12.51
C LEU A 117 0.01 36.88 12.94
N ARG A 118 0.62 37.89 13.55
CA ARG A 118 -0.07 39.12 13.96
C ARG A 118 -0.39 40.02 12.77
N ASP A 119 0.62 40.31 11.94
CA ASP A 119 0.55 41.38 10.94
C ASP A 119 0.03 40.91 9.58
N GLU A 120 0.39 39.69 9.15
CA GLU A 120 0.03 39.17 7.82
C GLU A 120 -1.20 38.26 7.87
N VAL A 121 -1.23 37.30 8.81
CA VAL A 121 -2.36 36.35 8.93
C VAL A 121 -3.52 36.94 9.73
N ASN A 122 -3.21 37.85 10.66
CA ASN A 122 -4.15 38.55 11.54
C ASN A 122 -5.13 37.61 12.28
N ILE A 123 -4.58 36.57 12.93
CA ILE A 123 -5.39 35.56 13.63
C ILE A 123 -6.00 36.17 14.90
N SER A 124 -7.33 36.17 14.96
CA SER A 124 -8.08 36.77 16.06
C SER A 124 -8.98 35.77 16.79
N MET A 125 -9.04 35.89 18.11
CA MET A 125 -10.08 35.28 18.94
C MET A 125 -11.35 36.12 18.85
N VAL A 126 -12.50 35.46 18.83
CA VAL A 126 -13.79 36.11 18.61
C VAL A 126 -14.81 35.63 19.63
N GLN A 127 -15.59 36.57 20.17
CA GLN A 127 -16.71 36.30 21.09
C GLN A 127 -17.85 37.27 20.84
N TYR A 128 -19.08 36.77 20.80
CA TYR A 128 -20.27 37.58 20.98
C TYR A 128 -20.34 38.02 22.45
N VAL A 129 -20.49 39.31 22.66
CA VAL A 129 -20.59 39.93 23.99
C VAL A 129 -21.79 40.87 24.04
N TRP A 130 -22.28 41.08 25.25
CA TRP A 130 -23.29 42.10 25.51
C TRP A 130 -22.63 43.33 26.14
N ASN A 131 -22.70 44.45 25.44
CA ASN A 131 -22.27 45.76 25.92
C ASN A 131 -23.49 46.60 26.33
N THR A 132 -23.28 47.79 26.89
CA THR A 132 -24.34 48.73 27.27
C THR A 132 -25.28 49.09 26.11
N ASN A 133 -24.80 49.03 24.87
CA ASN A 133 -25.54 49.36 23.65
C ASN A 133 -26.13 48.15 22.92
N GLY A 134 -26.07 46.94 23.50
CA GLY A 134 -26.57 45.70 22.91
C GLY A 134 -25.46 44.70 22.53
N TYR A 135 -25.76 43.79 21.61
CA TYR A 135 -24.79 42.81 21.12
C TYR A 135 -23.65 43.47 20.36
N ALA A 136 -22.44 43.01 20.63
CA ALA A 136 -21.25 43.35 19.90
C ALA A 136 -20.39 42.10 19.67
N LEU A 137 -19.60 42.13 18.60
CA LEU A 137 -18.58 41.13 18.33
C LEU A 137 -17.25 41.63 18.89
N ALA A 138 -16.80 41.03 20.00
CA ALA A 138 -15.47 41.27 20.52
C ALA A 138 -14.46 40.47 19.69
N THR A 139 -13.48 41.17 19.12
CA THR A 139 -12.38 40.58 18.36
C THR A 139 -11.07 40.98 19.02
N LEU A 140 -10.14 40.03 19.14
CA LEU A 140 -8.82 40.27 19.72
C LEU A 140 -7.77 39.45 18.97
N ASN A 141 -6.76 40.11 18.44
CA ASN A 141 -5.62 39.42 17.85
C ASN A 141 -4.87 38.64 18.93
N TYR A 142 -4.53 37.37 18.68
CA TYR A 142 -3.85 36.52 19.68
C TYR A 142 -2.53 37.11 20.17
N PHE A 143 -1.84 37.90 19.33
CA PHE A 143 -0.56 38.54 19.66
C PHE A 143 -0.65 40.07 19.70
N ASP A 144 -1.82 40.61 20.12
CA ASP A 144 -2.01 42.05 20.31
C ASP A 144 -0.92 42.65 21.22
N PRO A 145 -0.23 43.73 20.79
CA PRO A 145 0.78 44.39 21.61
C PRO A 145 0.30 44.91 22.97
N MET A 146 -1.00 45.16 23.13
CA MET A 146 -1.61 45.61 24.38
C MET A 146 -1.89 44.45 25.36
N GLU A 147 -1.86 43.21 24.89
CA GLU A 147 -2.13 41.99 25.67
C GLU A 147 -0.85 41.18 25.93
N VAL A 148 0.20 41.85 26.42
CA VAL A 148 1.52 41.23 26.65
C VAL A 148 1.45 40.02 27.58
N ASP A 149 0.60 40.07 28.60
CA ASP A 149 0.47 38.99 29.59
C ASP A 149 -0.22 37.74 29.01
N PHE A 150 -1.00 37.90 27.93
CA PHE A 150 -1.74 36.83 27.25
C PHE A 150 -0.88 36.02 26.27
N GLU A 151 0.32 36.49 25.96
CA GLU A 151 1.20 35.87 24.96
C GLU A 151 1.52 34.40 25.27
N PHE A 152 1.60 34.02 26.56
CA PHE A 152 1.77 32.62 26.96
C PHE A 152 0.63 31.73 26.43
N PHE A 153 -0.61 32.18 26.60
CA PHE A 153 -1.77 31.43 26.15
C PHE A 153 -1.92 31.48 24.63
N ALA A 154 -1.60 32.61 24.00
CA ALA A 154 -1.55 32.73 22.55
C ALA A 154 -0.66 31.67 21.91
N TRP A 155 0.53 31.43 22.46
CA TRP A 155 1.41 30.35 21.99
C TRP A 155 0.84 28.96 22.18
N LEU A 156 0.08 28.70 23.26
CA LEU A 156 -0.62 27.42 23.42
C LEU A 156 -1.60 27.19 22.26
N PHE A 157 -2.40 28.20 21.90
CA PHE A 157 -3.32 28.12 20.75
C PHE A 157 -2.56 27.88 19.43
N MET A 158 -1.41 28.54 19.22
CA MET A 158 -0.61 28.33 18.01
C MET A 158 -0.02 26.92 17.93
N PHE A 159 0.42 26.35 19.07
CA PHE A 159 0.91 24.98 19.09
C PHE A 159 -0.20 23.95 18.85
N ASP A 160 -1.42 24.19 19.35
CA ASP A 160 -2.59 23.38 19.02
C ASP A 160 -2.90 23.41 17.51
N TRP A 161 -2.79 24.60 16.90
CA TRP A 161 -3.01 24.76 15.46
C TRP A 161 -1.98 23.99 14.63
N VAL A 162 -0.68 24.13 14.92
CA VAL A 162 0.37 23.41 14.19
C VAL A 162 0.27 21.89 14.40
N GLN A 163 -0.27 21.43 15.52
CA GLN A 163 -0.53 20.01 15.79
C GLN A 163 -1.82 19.49 15.15
N GLY A 164 -2.61 20.35 14.49
CA GLY A 164 -3.89 19.97 13.88
C GLY A 164 -5.01 19.71 14.89
N ILE A 165 -4.86 20.17 16.14
CA ILE A 165 -5.92 20.10 17.16
C ILE A 165 -6.96 21.20 16.93
N ARG A 166 -6.53 22.32 16.37
CA ARG A 166 -7.36 23.47 15.98
C ARG A 166 -7.09 23.84 14.54
N GLU A 167 -8.07 24.46 13.90
CA GLU A 167 -7.98 24.97 12.54
C GLU A 167 -8.06 26.49 12.55
N VAL A 168 -7.40 27.14 11.59
CA VAL A 168 -7.53 28.59 11.37
C VAL A 168 -8.24 28.80 10.05
N VAL A 169 -9.36 29.52 10.10
CA VAL A 169 -10.24 29.76 8.95
C VAL A 169 -10.46 31.26 8.81
N SER A 170 -10.46 31.74 7.57
CA SER A 170 -10.89 33.11 7.25
C SER A 170 -12.33 33.10 6.78
N PHE A 171 -13.19 33.81 7.49
CA PHE A 171 -14.57 34.06 7.08
C PHE A 171 -14.59 35.33 6.23
N GLU A 172 -14.97 35.19 4.97
CA GLU A 172 -15.13 36.31 4.05
C GLU A 172 -16.62 36.64 3.89
N GLY A 173 -16.98 37.89 4.11
CA GLY A 173 -18.33 38.39 3.92
C GLY A 173 -18.32 39.77 3.27
N ASP A 174 -19.52 40.29 3.01
CA ASP A 174 -19.72 41.55 2.29
C ASP A 174 -19.01 42.76 2.94
N THR A 175 -18.83 42.72 4.27
CA THR A 175 -18.27 43.82 5.05
C THR A 175 -16.81 43.60 5.49
N GLY A 176 -16.15 42.54 5.02
CA GLY A 176 -14.74 42.28 5.31
C GLY A 176 -14.39 40.81 5.53
N ASN A 177 -13.18 40.57 6.01
CA ASN A 177 -12.67 39.24 6.33
C ASN A 177 -12.33 39.12 7.82
N LEU A 178 -12.50 37.92 8.38
CA LEU A 178 -12.21 37.62 9.77
C LEU A 178 -11.50 36.27 9.87
N THR A 179 -10.20 36.31 10.13
CA THR A 179 -9.39 35.10 10.35
C THR A 179 -9.44 34.72 11.82
N THR A 180 -10.05 33.57 12.14
CA THR A 180 -10.20 33.09 13.52
C THR A 180 -9.87 31.61 13.66
N MET A 181 -9.73 31.14 14.90
CA MET A 181 -9.34 29.77 15.24
C MET A 181 -10.53 28.97 15.76
N SER A 182 -10.58 27.68 15.41
CA SER A 182 -11.63 26.77 15.87
C SER A 182 -11.44 26.40 17.34
N THR A 183 -12.49 25.85 17.94
CA THR A 183 -12.36 25.05 19.17
C THR A 183 -11.45 23.85 18.93
N SER A 184 -10.93 23.24 20.00
CA SER A 184 -10.22 21.97 19.87
C SER A 184 -11.17 20.89 19.32
N THR A 185 -10.80 20.33 18.19
CA THR A 185 -11.50 19.24 17.53
C THR A 185 -10.51 18.10 17.35
N THR A 186 -10.67 17.03 18.12
CA THR A 186 -9.85 15.84 17.93
C THR A 186 -10.29 15.15 16.65
N PHE A 187 -9.63 15.43 15.52
CA PHE A 187 -9.77 14.65 14.29
C PHE A 187 -9.04 13.31 14.43
N GLN A 188 -9.59 12.44 15.29
CA GLN A 188 -9.29 11.00 15.26
C GLN A 188 -10.44 10.28 14.59
N ILE A 189 -10.75 10.66 13.34
CA ILE A 189 -11.63 9.82 12.53
C ILE A 189 -10.77 8.62 12.13
N ALA A 190 -10.99 7.49 12.81
CA ALA A 190 -10.39 6.23 12.40
C ALA A 190 -10.81 5.98 10.94
N VAL A 191 -9.84 5.75 10.06
CA VAL A 191 -10.12 5.36 8.67
C VAL A 191 -11.02 4.14 8.70
N ASN A 192 -12.16 4.20 8.03
CA ASN A 192 -13.09 3.09 7.99
C ASN A 192 -12.38 1.88 7.32
N PRO A 193 -12.14 0.79 8.06
CA PRO A 193 -11.41 -0.35 7.50
C PRO A 193 -12.17 -1.01 6.34
N MET A 194 -13.49 -0.79 6.24
CA MET A 194 -14.30 -1.29 5.13
C MET A 194 -14.10 -0.52 3.82
N GLU A 195 -13.57 0.70 3.86
CA GLU A 195 -13.25 1.49 2.67
C GLU A 195 -11.93 1.07 2.00
N ILE A 196 -11.07 0.34 2.73
CA ILE A 196 -9.82 -0.19 2.18
C ILE A 196 -10.07 -1.65 1.76
N PRO A 197 -10.01 -2.01 0.46
CA PRO A 197 -10.31 -3.35 -0.04
C PRO A 197 -9.19 -4.36 0.25
N LEU A 198 -8.79 -4.51 1.52
CA LEU A 198 -7.75 -5.45 1.99
C LEU A 198 -8.11 -6.91 1.69
N ASN A 199 -9.40 -7.22 1.58
CA ASN A 199 -9.90 -8.57 1.32
C ASN A 199 -9.31 -9.15 0.02
N ILE A 200 -9.35 -8.39 -1.08
CA ILE A 200 -8.86 -8.86 -2.39
C ILE A 200 -7.36 -9.12 -2.33
N ALA A 201 -6.58 -8.19 -1.76
CA ALA A 201 -5.14 -8.33 -1.62
C ALA A 201 -4.77 -9.55 -0.74
N ASN A 202 -5.52 -9.78 0.35
CA ASN A 202 -5.34 -10.93 1.22
C ASN A 202 -5.63 -12.25 0.49
N TYR A 203 -6.74 -12.35 -0.24
CA TYR A 203 -7.04 -13.55 -1.03
C TYR A 203 -5.98 -13.81 -2.10
N MET A 204 -5.57 -12.78 -2.85
CA MET A 204 -4.48 -12.91 -3.83
C MET A 204 -3.20 -13.44 -3.17
N ARG A 205 -2.81 -12.90 -2.01
CA ARG A 205 -1.64 -13.36 -1.27
C ARG A 205 -1.75 -14.83 -0.86
N TRP A 206 -2.89 -15.28 -0.34
CA TRP A 206 -3.11 -16.68 0.02
C TRP A 206 -3.02 -17.61 -1.18
N PHE A 207 -3.62 -17.24 -2.32
CA PHE A 207 -3.51 -18.02 -3.55
C PHE A 207 -2.07 -18.08 -4.07
N LEU A 208 -1.32 -16.98 -4.04
CA LEU A 208 0.09 -16.97 -4.42
C LEU A 208 0.95 -17.87 -3.52
N GLN A 209 0.67 -17.89 -2.22
CA GLN A 209 1.33 -18.80 -1.28
C GLN A 209 0.98 -20.26 -1.58
N TYR A 210 -0.30 -20.58 -1.79
CA TYR A 210 -0.75 -21.91 -2.19
C TYR A 210 -0.01 -22.41 -3.45
N ILE A 211 0.03 -21.59 -4.50
CA ILE A 211 0.75 -21.91 -5.75
C ILE A 211 2.22 -22.23 -5.45
N THR A 212 2.87 -21.41 -4.63
CA THR A 212 4.28 -21.58 -4.29
C THR A 212 4.52 -22.88 -3.50
N TRP A 213 3.64 -23.22 -2.56
CA TRP A 213 3.71 -24.47 -1.80
C TRP A 213 3.49 -25.70 -2.67
N VAL A 214 2.52 -25.66 -3.60
CA VAL A 214 2.30 -26.76 -4.55
C VAL A 214 3.52 -26.96 -5.44
N MET A 215 4.08 -25.88 -6.01
CA MET A 215 5.30 -25.96 -6.82
C MET A 215 6.46 -26.54 -6.01
N LEU A 216 6.65 -26.10 -4.76
CA LEU A 216 7.68 -26.65 -3.88
C LEU A 216 7.45 -28.14 -3.61
N GLY A 217 6.22 -28.55 -3.32
CA GLY A 217 5.86 -29.96 -3.09
C GLY A 217 6.16 -30.84 -4.29
N VAL A 218 5.79 -30.39 -5.50
CA VAL A 218 6.11 -31.13 -6.73
C VAL A 218 7.61 -31.15 -6.99
N ALA A 219 8.33 -30.06 -6.75
CA ALA A 219 9.80 -30.03 -6.88
C ALA A 219 10.46 -31.04 -5.94
N CYS A 220 10.03 -31.11 -4.68
CA CYS A 220 10.50 -32.12 -3.73
C CYS A 220 10.20 -33.55 -4.23
N LEU A 221 8.99 -33.80 -4.74
CA LEU A 221 8.62 -35.09 -5.31
C LEU A 221 9.51 -35.48 -6.49
N VAL A 222 9.76 -34.55 -7.42
CA VAL A 222 10.70 -34.74 -8.53
C VAL A 222 12.10 -35.07 -8.03
N CYS A 223 12.61 -34.35 -7.03
CA CYS A 223 13.91 -34.64 -6.42
C CYS A 223 13.98 -36.05 -5.82
N PHE A 224 12.91 -36.51 -5.14
CA PHE A 224 12.86 -37.88 -4.62
C PHE A 224 12.96 -38.93 -5.74
N TYR A 225 12.26 -38.73 -6.87
CA TYR A 225 12.40 -39.62 -8.03
C TYR A 225 13.81 -39.57 -8.64
N ILE A 226 14.42 -38.38 -8.77
CA ILE A 226 15.78 -38.24 -9.30
C ILE A 226 16.79 -39.01 -8.44
N ILE A 227 16.70 -38.87 -7.11
CA ILE A 227 17.56 -39.58 -6.16
C ILE A 227 17.31 -41.09 -6.23
N GLY A 228 16.04 -41.51 -6.18
CA GLY A 228 15.66 -42.92 -6.24
C GLY A 228 16.08 -43.62 -7.55
N LEU A 229 16.07 -42.88 -8.65
CA LEU A 229 16.52 -43.34 -9.98
C LEU A 229 18.02 -43.12 -10.24
N ARG A 230 18.80 -42.68 -9.23
CA ARG A 230 20.24 -42.40 -9.34
C ARG A 230 20.59 -41.48 -10.52
N GLY A 231 19.72 -40.51 -10.80
CA GLY A 231 19.90 -39.53 -11.89
C GLY A 231 19.63 -40.06 -13.30
N GLN A 232 19.08 -41.27 -13.47
CA GLN A 232 18.66 -41.79 -14.79
C GLN A 232 17.34 -41.13 -15.25
N ILE A 233 17.40 -39.82 -15.54
CA ILE A 233 16.26 -39.01 -15.98
C ILE A 233 16.65 -38.12 -17.16
N GLU A 234 15.66 -37.65 -17.90
CA GLU A 234 15.87 -36.67 -18.97
C GLU A 234 16.00 -35.26 -18.38
N ALA A 235 17.22 -34.85 -18.05
CA ALA A 235 17.49 -33.55 -17.42
C ALA A 235 16.95 -32.35 -18.23
N SER A 236 16.89 -32.48 -19.56
CA SER A 236 16.34 -31.42 -20.44
C SER A 236 14.85 -31.14 -20.19
N ASN A 237 14.08 -32.15 -19.77
CA ASN A 237 12.66 -31.98 -19.42
C ASN A 237 12.49 -31.18 -18.13
N MET A 238 13.45 -31.25 -17.20
CA MET A 238 13.39 -30.53 -15.93
C MET A 238 13.46 -29.01 -16.08
N ILE A 239 14.06 -28.50 -17.16
CA ILE A 239 14.06 -27.06 -17.50
C ILE A 239 12.63 -26.54 -17.70
N SER A 240 11.71 -27.43 -18.06
CA SER A 240 10.30 -27.12 -18.31
C SER A 240 9.42 -27.27 -17.06
N PHE A 241 10.03 -27.45 -15.88
CA PHE A 241 9.35 -27.62 -14.61
C PHE A 241 8.29 -26.55 -14.38
N SER A 242 8.66 -25.27 -14.37
CA SER A 242 7.72 -24.19 -14.07
C SER A 242 6.53 -24.19 -15.02
N ARG A 243 6.78 -24.41 -16.31
CA ARG A 243 5.74 -24.39 -17.35
C ARG A 243 4.78 -25.57 -17.24
N VAL A 244 5.28 -26.80 -17.15
CA VAL A 244 4.42 -28.00 -17.18
C VAL A 244 3.74 -28.19 -15.83
N THR A 245 4.48 -28.09 -14.74
CA THR A 245 3.95 -28.29 -13.38
C THR A 245 2.82 -27.32 -13.07
N SER A 246 2.97 -26.05 -13.46
CA SER A 246 1.94 -25.03 -13.19
C SER A 246 0.61 -25.28 -13.91
N LEU A 247 0.65 -25.75 -15.16
CA LEU A 247 -0.58 -26.02 -15.92
C LEU A 247 -1.28 -27.31 -15.45
N VAL A 248 -0.51 -28.29 -14.96
CA VAL A 248 -1.03 -29.60 -14.55
C VAL A 248 -1.48 -29.63 -13.09
N TRP A 249 -0.65 -29.15 -12.17
CA TRP A 249 -0.88 -29.29 -10.71
C TRP A 249 -1.69 -28.16 -10.09
N ILE A 250 -1.69 -27.00 -10.73
CA ILE A 250 -2.33 -25.78 -10.21
C ILE A 250 -3.50 -25.38 -11.12
N GLY A 251 -3.26 -25.36 -12.43
CA GLY A 251 -4.26 -25.04 -13.43
C GLY A 251 -4.28 -23.57 -13.85
N ARG A 252 -4.88 -23.31 -15.01
CA ARG A 252 -4.84 -22.01 -15.69
C ARG A 252 -5.36 -20.83 -14.86
N PRO A 253 -6.50 -20.92 -14.13
CA PRO A 253 -7.07 -19.75 -13.44
C PRO A 253 -6.15 -19.20 -12.35
N LEU A 254 -5.52 -20.08 -11.56
CA LEU A 254 -4.63 -19.67 -10.48
C LEU A 254 -3.28 -19.15 -11.02
N ILE A 255 -2.78 -19.71 -12.12
CA ILE A 255 -1.59 -19.19 -12.80
C ILE A 255 -1.88 -17.85 -13.48
N LEU A 256 -3.10 -17.63 -13.97
CA LEU A 256 -3.54 -16.33 -14.51
C LEU A 256 -3.58 -15.29 -13.40
N LEU A 257 -4.13 -15.64 -12.23
CA LEU A 257 -4.12 -14.77 -11.05
C LEU A 257 -2.69 -14.37 -10.68
N ARG A 258 -1.76 -15.33 -10.69
CA ARG A 258 -0.34 -15.08 -10.43
C ARG A 258 0.28 -14.14 -11.44
N ALA A 259 0.04 -14.36 -12.73
CA ALA A 259 0.49 -13.48 -13.80
C ALA A 259 -0.05 -12.05 -13.63
N LEU A 260 -1.36 -11.90 -13.38
CA LEU A 260 -2.02 -10.61 -13.19
C LEU A 260 -1.47 -9.86 -11.97
N SER A 261 -1.16 -10.57 -10.88
CA SER A 261 -0.52 -9.95 -9.71
C SER A 261 0.83 -9.34 -10.05
N ALA A 262 1.62 -9.99 -10.92
CA ALA A 262 2.89 -9.46 -11.39
C ALA A 262 2.70 -8.25 -12.31
N VAL A 263 1.70 -8.27 -13.19
CA VAL A 263 1.32 -7.10 -14.00
C VAL A 263 0.96 -5.93 -13.09
N CYS A 264 0.13 -6.14 -12.05
CA CYS A 264 -0.22 -5.09 -11.09
C CYS A 264 1.02 -4.55 -10.38
N LEU A 265 1.93 -5.41 -9.90
CA LEU A 265 3.16 -4.98 -9.22
C LEU A 265 4.08 -4.15 -10.12
N LEU A 266 4.18 -4.48 -11.41
CA LEU A 266 4.97 -3.71 -12.38
C LEU A 266 4.26 -2.44 -12.85
N ALA A 267 2.93 -2.39 -12.79
CA ALA A 267 2.11 -1.24 -13.14
C ALA A 267 1.83 -0.30 -11.94
N THR A 268 2.49 -0.53 -10.79
CA THR A 268 2.29 0.25 -9.56
C THR A 268 3.62 0.64 -8.91
N SER A 269 3.63 1.85 -8.35
CA SER A 269 4.69 2.37 -7.50
C SER A 269 4.52 1.92 -6.05
N THR A 270 5.62 1.83 -5.29
CA THR A 270 5.59 1.51 -3.86
C THR A 270 5.62 2.77 -3.01
N LEU A 271 4.61 2.92 -2.15
CA LEU A 271 4.51 4.01 -1.19
C LEU A 271 4.77 3.53 0.23
N GLN A 272 5.57 4.28 0.98
CA GLN A 272 5.75 4.10 2.41
C GLN A 272 5.23 5.32 3.17
N LEU A 273 4.38 5.09 4.17
CA LEU A 273 4.00 6.13 5.12
C LEU A 273 5.16 6.36 6.09
N THR A 274 5.77 7.54 6.00
CA THR A 274 6.86 7.94 6.89
C THR A 274 6.38 8.99 7.87
N ARG A 275 6.94 8.95 9.08
CA ARG A 275 6.63 9.85 10.20
C ARG A 275 7.91 10.56 10.63
N PRO A 276 8.40 11.54 9.85
CA PRO A 276 9.57 12.34 10.22
C PRO A 276 9.32 13.12 11.53
N HIS A 277 10.36 13.78 12.06
CA HIS A 277 10.25 14.70 13.19
C HIS A 277 9.53 14.09 14.40
N GLN A 278 9.85 12.84 14.74
CA GLN A 278 9.25 12.10 15.85
C GLN A 278 7.71 11.96 15.77
N GLY A 279 7.17 11.98 14.55
CA GLY A 279 5.73 11.82 14.31
C GLY A 279 4.92 13.10 14.30
N LEU A 280 5.57 14.28 14.27
CA LEU A 280 4.87 15.57 14.13
C LEU A 280 4.07 15.66 12.83
N VAL A 281 4.60 15.10 11.74
CA VAL A 281 3.91 15.03 10.45
C VAL A 281 3.99 13.61 9.89
N SER A 282 3.02 13.27 9.05
CA SER A 282 2.98 12.02 8.31
C SER A 282 2.93 12.31 6.82
N PHE A 283 3.79 11.69 6.02
CA PHE A 283 3.77 11.85 4.58
C PHE A 283 4.10 10.54 3.85
N LEU A 284 3.56 10.39 2.64
CA LEU A 284 3.82 9.26 1.77
C LEU A 284 5.10 9.51 0.98
N LYS A 285 6.07 8.62 1.09
CA LYS A 285 7.33 8.65 0.34
C LYS A 285 7.30 7.54 -0.71
N SER A 286 7.59 7.90 -1.96
CA SER A 286 7.86 6.92 -3.01
C SER A 286 9.27 6.36 -2.80
N GLU A 287 9.37 5.05 -2.60
CA GLU A 287 10.66 4.36 -2.47
C GLU A 287 10.94 3.57 -3.75
N PRO A 288 12.12 3.71 -4.38
CA PRO A 288 12.47 2.94 -5.56
C PRO A 288 12.44 1.44 -5.27
N GLN A 289 11.83 0.66 -6.15
CA GLN A 289 11.87 -0.80 -6.04
C GLN A 289 13.32 -1.29 -6.22
N HIS A 290 13.70 -2.30 -5.44
CA HIS A 290 15.02 -2.92 -5.61
C HIS A 290 15.13 -3.64 -6.96
N TRP A 291 16.32 -3.65 -7.55
CA TRP A 291 16.54 -4.26 -8.87
C TRP A 291 16.10 -5.73 -8.93
N TYR A 292 16.28 -6.49 -7.85
CA TYR A 292 15.94 -7.91 -7.81
C TYR A 292 14.43 -8.14 -7.76
N THR A 293 13.64 -7.24 -7.15
CA THR A 293 12.17 -7.36 -7.16
C THR A 293 11.62 -7.06 -8.54
N ILE A 294 12.23 -6.12 -9.27
CA ILE A 294 11.86 -5.81 -10.67
C ILE A 294 12.13 -7.02 -11.57
N VAL A 295 13.34 -7.59 -11.51
CA VAL A 295 13.71 -8.77 -12.33
C VAL A 295 12.84 -9.98 -11.99
N LEU A 296 12.54 -10.18 -10.70
CA LEU A 296 11.64 -11.24 -10.25
C LEU A 296 10.22 -11.01 -10.77
N ALA A 297 9.64 -9.82 -10.60
CA ALA A 297 8.29 -9.50 -11.06
C ALA A 297 8.18 -9.62 -12.60
N ALA A 298 9.19 -9.20 -13.34
CA ALA A 298 9.28 -9.41 -14.78
C ALA A 298 9.30 -10.91 -15.15
N SER A 299 9.96 -11.75 -14.35
CA SER A 299 9.96 -13.20 -14.58
C SER A 299 8.59 -13.82 -14.32
N GLU A 300 7.83 -13.29 -13.36
CA GLU A 300 6.47 -13.70 -13.02
C GLU A 300 5.45 -13.35 -14.12
N LEU A 301 5.74 -12.39 -15.01
CA LEU A 301 4.90 -12.16 -16.20
C LEU A 301 4.87 -13.39 -17.13
N ASN A 302 5.88 -14.25 -17.10
CA ASN A 302 5.92 -15.44 -17.96
C ASN A 302 4.82 -16.46 -17.66
N TRP A 303 4.18 -16.40 -16.50
CA TRP A 303 2.98 -17.18 -16.23
C TRP A 303 1.88 -16.88 -17.27
N MET A 304 1.76 -15.63 -17.72
CA MET A 304 0.86 -15.24 -18.80
C MET A 304 1.26 -15.91 -20.12
N VAL A 305 2.57 -15.90 -20.43
CA VAL A 305 3.13 -16.52 -21.64
C VAL A 305 2.85 -18.02 -21.67
N PHE A 306 2.93 -18.72 -20.54
CA PHE A 306 2.60 -20.13 -20.47
C PHE A 306 1.13 -20.40 -20.81
N ILE A 307 0.21 -19.56 -20.34
CA ILE A 307 -1.22 -19.68 -20.67
C ILE A 307 -1.45 -19.41 -22.15
N ILE A 308 -0.90 -18.32 -22.69
CA ILE A 308 -1.03 -17.95 -24.10
C ILE A 308 -0.52 -19.10 -24.99
N ASN A 309 0.69 -19.57 -24.73
CA ASN A 309 1.31 -20.63 -25.53
C ASN A 309 0.53 -21.94 -25.46
N ASP A 310 -0.03 -22.25 -24.30
CA ASP A 310 -0.78 -23.48 -24.11
C ASP A 310 -2.18 -23.44 -24.75
N VAL A 311 -2.89 -22.30 -24.68
CA VAL A 311 -4.16 -22.11 -25.42
C VAL A 311 -3.90 -22.10 -26.92
N CYS A 312 -2.89 -21.38 -27.38
CA CYS A 312 -2.52 -21.32 -28.80
C CYS A 312 -1.91 -22.63 -29.32
N SER A 313 -1.45 -23.53 -28.44
CA SER A 313 -0.82 -24.81 -28.84
C SER A 313 -1.73 -25.67 -29.73
N VAL A 314 -3.06 -25.56 -29.55
CA VAL A 314 -4.06 -26.23 -30.40
C VAL A 314 -3.90 -25.82 -31.87
N ALA A 315 -3.69 -24.53 -32.13
CA ALA A 315 -3.50 -24.00 -33.48
C ALA A 315 -2.05 -24.09 -33.96
N THR A 316 -1.08 -23.87 -33.08
CA THR A 316 0.35 -23.81 -33.45
C THR A 316 1.03 -25.17 -33.52
N SER A 317 0.50 -26.20 -32.83
CA SER A 317 0.93 -27.60 -32.86
C SER A 317 2.45 -27.79 -32.93
N LYS A 318 3.02 -28.04 -34.13
CA LYS A 318 4.44 -28.37 -34.33
C LYS A 318 5.39 -27.21 -34.04
N PHE A 319 4.92 -25.97 -34.16
CA PHE A 319 5.72 -24.77 -33.91
C PHE A 319 5.84 -24.43 -32.42
N THR A 320 4.97 -25.01 -31.57
CA THR A 320 4.82 -24.65 -30.16
C THR A 320 6.11 -24.71 -29.37
N ARG A 321 6.95 -25.73 -29.60
CA ARG A 321 8.23 -25.86 -28.88
C ARG A 321 9.18 -24.68 -29.13
N GLY A 322 9.36 -24.30 -30.39
CA GLY A 322 10.38 -23.33 -30.79
C GLY A 322 10.01 -21.90 -30.40
N TYR A 323 8.78 -21.46 -30.69
CA TYR A 323 8.38 -20.09 -30.32
C TYR A 323 8.20 -19.92 -28.81
N SER A 324 7.86 -20.99 -28.08
CA SER A 324 7.58 -20.89 -26.66
C SER A 324 8.83 -20.61 -25.81
N MET A 325 10.02 -21.03 -26.25
CA MET A 325 11.28 -20.61 -25.60
C MET A 325 11.63 -19.16 -25.95
N LYS A 326 11.47 -18.78 -27.21
CA LYS A 326 11.75 -17.42 -27.70
C LYS A 326 10.84 -16.38 -27.03
N SER A 327 9.54 -16.68 -26.90
CA SER A 327 8.57 -15.77 -26.29
C SER A 327 8.83 -15.59 -24.80
N PHE A 328 9.20 -16.66 -24.09
CA PHE A 328 9.59 -16.59 -22.67
C PHE A 328 10.79 -15.65 -22.45
N THR A 329 11.89 -15.87 -23.18
CA THR A 329 13.08 -15.03 -23.03
C THR A 329 12.80 -13.59 -23.46
N SER A 330 12.04 -13.40 -24.56
CA SER A 330 11.68 -12.08 -25.06
C SER A 330 10.84 -11.30 -24.05
N VAL A 331 9.77 -11.89 -23.50
CA VAL A 331 8.91 -11.20 -22.53
C VAL A 331 9.69 -10.85 -21.28
N TRP A 332 10.49 -11.79 -20.76
CA TRP A 332 11.28 -11.55 -19.56
C TRP A 332 12.25 -10.37 -19.72
N VAL A 333 13.05 -10.38 -20.80
CA VAL A 333 14.05 -9.34 -21.04
C VAL A 333 13.40 -8.00 -21.33
N VAL A 334 12.40 -7.95 -22.22
CA VAL A 334 11.78 -6.69 -22.63
C VAL A 334 10.98 -6.06 -21.48
N SER A 335 10.25 -6.87 -20.70
CA SER A 335 9.52 -6.35 -19.54
C SER A 335 10.44 -5.85 -18.42
N ALA A 336 11.56 -6.54 -18.17
CA ALA A 336 12.56 -6.07 -17.21
C ALA A 336 13.19 -4.75 -17.67
N ILE A 337 13.60 -4.64 -18.94
CA ILE A 337 14.15 -3.40 -19.51
C ILE A 337 13.14 -2.27 -19.41
N TRP A 338 11.88 -2.52 -19.75
CA TRP A 338 10.81 -1.53 -19.60
C TRP A 338 10.70 -1.05 -18.16
N ALA A 339 10.57 -1.97 -17.21
CA ALA A 339 10.41 -1.62 -15.79
C ALA A 339 11.60 -0.81 -15.24
N PHE A 340 12.81 -1.01 -15.75
CA PHE A 340 13.97 -0.18 -15.40
C PHE A 340 14.01 1.16 -16.12
N ALA A 341 13.68 1.20 -17.41
CA ALA A 341 13.80 2.40 -18.24
C ALA A 341 12.66 3.41 -18.00
N ALA A 342 11.46 2.90 -17.71
CA ALA A 342 10.25 3.68 -17.48
C ALA A 342 9.43 3.07 -16.34
N PRO A 343 9.90 3.17 -15.08
CA PRO A 343 9.13 2.77 -13.92
C PRO A 343 7.88 3.64 -13.78
N GLU A 344 6.79 3.07 -13.25
CA GLU A 344 5.56 3.83 -13.04
C GLU A 344 5.78 4.94 -12.02
N ALA A 345 5.43 6.17 -12.40
CA ALA A 345 5.57 7.33 -11.52
C ALA A 345 4.31 7.49 -10.66
N LEU A 346 4.50 7.70 -9.36
CA LEU A 346 3.45 8.17 -8.48
C LEU A 346 2.92 9.52 -8.98
N SER A 347 1.61 9.61 -9.21
CA SER A 347 0.96 10.89 -9.50
C SER A 347 0.14 11.35 -8.31
N VAL A 348 0.41 12.57 -7.85
CA VAL A 348 -0.33 13.22 -6.77
C VAL A 348 -0.85 14.55 -7.30
N ALA A 349 -2.16 14.69 -7.37
CA ALA A 349 -2.81 15.95 -7.69
C ALA A 349 -3.60 16.43 -6.48
N ILE A 350 -3.22 17.57 -5.91
CA ILE A 350 -3.97 18.20 -4.83
C ILE A 350 -4.99 19.13 -5.46
N ASN A 351 -6.27 18.79 -5.33
CA ASN A 351 -7.38 19.66 -5.71
C ASN A 351 -8.37 19.65 -4.56
N ARG A 352 -8.50 20.78 -3.87
CA ARG A 352 -9.41 20.95 -2.73
C ARG A 352 -10.70 21.58 -3.24
N GLU A 353 -11.69 20.76 -3.49
CA GLU A 353 -13.01 21.19 -3.96
C GLU A 353 -14.08 20.59 -3.05
N CYS A 354 -14.95 21.43 -2.51
CA CYS A 354 -16.08 21.00 -1.71
C CYS A 354 -17.37 21.38 -2.43
N SER A 355 -18.21 20.39 -2.69
CA SER A 355 -19.54 20.60 -3.26
C SER A 355 -20.61 20.27 -2.21
N VAL A 356 -21.57 21.17 -2.04
CA VAL A 356 -22.76 20.93 -1.21
C VAL A 356 -23.74 20.11 -2.04
N VAL A 357 -23.78 18.79 -1.83
CA VAL A 357 -24.66 17.89 -2.59
C VAL A 357 -26.09 18.01 -2.08
N HIS A 358 -26.23 18.12 -0.76
CA HIS A 358 -27.50 18.38 -0.10
C HIS A 358 -27.29 19.46 0.96
N VAL A 359 -27.91 20.61 0.75
CA VAL A 359 -27.94 21.71 1.72
C VAL A 359 -28.38 21.16 3.08
N ASP A 360 -27.65 21.49 4.13
CA ASP A 360 -27.83 21.04 5.53
C ASP A 360 -27.53 19.56 5.84
N PHE A 361 -27.35 18.68 4.85
CA PHE A 361 -27.16 17.24 5.09
C PHE A 361 -25.81 16.69 4.66
N GLN A 362 -25.23 17.18 3.56
CA GLN A 362 -24.04 16.55 2.98
C GLN A 362 -23.19 17.51 2.16
N VAL A 363 -21.94 17.66 2.61
CA VAL A 363 -20.85 18.27 1.83
C VAL A 363 -19.87 17.16 1.46
N ILE A 364 -19.54 17.05 0.17
CA ILE A 364 -18.49 16.16 -0.31
C ILE A 364 -17.28 17.02 -0.65
N CYS A 365 -16.18 16.80 0.06
CA CYS A 365 -14.91 17.45 -0.21
C CYS A 365 -13.93 16.46 -0.83
N THR A 366 -13.45 16.77 -2.04
CA THR A 366 -12.28 16.12 -2.62
C THR A 366 -11.05 16.93 -2.22
N GLY A 367 -10.08 16.31 -1.56
CA GLY A 367 -8.83 16.97 -1.15
C GLY A 367 -7.70 16.83 -2.17
N GLY A 368 -7.77 15.79 -3.00
CA GLY A 368 -6.79 15.44 -4.02
C GLY A 368 -6.92 13.98 -4.45
N THR A 369 -6.21 13.63 -5.51
CA THR A 369 -6.10 12.27 -6.04
C THR A 369 -4.67 11.77 -5.94
N ILE A 370 -4.51 10.53 -5.48
CA ILE A 370 -3.23 9.83 -5.41
C ILE A 370 -3.35 8.60 -6.31
N ALA A 371 -2.70 8.65 -7.47
CA ALA A 371 -2.62 7.52 -8.38
C ALA A 371 -1.27 6.82 -8.20
N ILE A 372 -1.34 5.61 -7.65
CA ILE A 372 -0.17 4.77 -7.33
C ILE A 372 0.28 3.97 -8.56
N GLY A 373 -0.60 3.75 -9.52
CA GLY A 373 -0.31 2.98 -10.72
C GLY A 373 -1.13 3.42 -11.93
N SER A 374 -0.81 2.82 -13.08
CA SER A 374 -1.39 3.17 -14.37
C SER A 374 -2.12 2.00 -15.02
N VAL A 375 -3.40 2.24 -15.32
CA VAL A 375 -4.22 1.31 -16.11
C VAL A 375 -3.66 1.16 -17.53
N ASN A 376 -3.06 2.21 -18.08
CA ASN A 376 -2.43 2.16 -19.39
C ASN A 376 -1.21 1.23 -19.38
N GLN A 377 -0.34 1.33 -18.37
CA GLN A 377 0.81 0.44 -18.24
C GLN A 377 0.37 -1.01 -17.99
N PHE A 378 -0.66 -1.21 -17.18
CA PHE A 378 -1.27 -2.53 -16.96
C PHE A 378 -1.67 -3.21 -18.28
N TYR A 379 -2.47 -2.54 -19.12
CA TYR A 379 -2.86 -3.10 -20.42
C TYR A 379 -1.68 -3.22 -21.39
N SER A 380 -0.72 -2.30 -21.31
CA SER A 380 0.45 -2.33 -22.18
C SER A 380 1.38 -3.52 -21.88
N LEU A 381 1.51 -3.92 -20.61
CA LEU A 381 2.25 -5.12 -20.19
C LEU A 381 1.56 -6.40 -20.68
N ILE A 382 0.22 -6.45 -20.63
CA ILE A 382 -0.54 -7.57 -21.21
C ILE A 382 -0.34 -7.61 -22.74
N GLY A 383 -0.44 -6.46 -23.40
CA GLY A 383 -0.17 -6.30 -24.83
C GLY A 383 1.24 -6.75 -25.20
N LEU A 384 2.24 -6.41 -24.39
CA LEU A 384 3.63 -6.83 -24.57
C LEU A 384 3.74 -8.36 -24.60
N CYS A 385 3.13 -9.07 -23.64
CA CYS A 385 3.12 -10.53 -23.61
C CYS A 385 2.56 -11.11 -24.92
N ILE A 386 1.42 -10.58 -25.39
CA ILE A 386 0.78 -11.03 -26.63
C ILE A 386 1.67 -10.76 -27.85
N VAL A 387 2.19 -9.54 -27.98
CA VAL A 387 3.05 -9.13 -29.11
C VAL A 387 4.32 -9.98 -29.16
N CYS A 388 5.00 -10.18 -28.04
CA CYS A 388 6.19 -11.03 -27.98
C CYS A 388 5.89 -12.48 -28.36
N CYS A 389 4.74 -13.04 -27.95
CA CYS A 389 4.31 -14.38 -28.38
C CYS A 389 4.07 -14.44 -29.89
N VAL A 390 3.35 -13.46 -30.46
CA VAL A 390 3.06 -13.41 -31.90
C VAL A 390 4.34 -13.26 -32.73
N VAL A 391 5.22 -12.33 -32.37
CA VAL A 391 6.51 -12.12 -33.05
C VAL A 391 7.35 -13.39 -32.98
N SER A 392 7.44 -14.03 -31.81
CA SER A 392 8.18 -15.28 -31.65
C SER A 392 7.62 -16.40 -32.54
N TYR A 393 6.29 -16.49 -32.65
CA TYR A 393 5.63 -17.46 -33.51
C TYR A 393 5.91 -17.21 -34.99
N VAL A 394 5.84 -15.95 -35.45
CA VAL A 394 6.16 -15.58 -36.83
C VAL A 394 7.61 -15.92 -37.17
N VAL A 395 8.55 -15.57 -36.29
CA VAL A 395 9.98 -15.90 -36.45
C VAL A 395 10.18 -17.41 -36.53
N GLU A 396 9.52 -18.18 -35.66
CA GLU A 396 9.59 -19.65 -35.71
C GLU A 396 9.03 -20.20 -37.03
N ARG A 397 7.88 -19.70 -37.48
CA ARG A 397 7.25 -20.13 -38.73
C ARG A 397 8.12 -19.85 -39.95
N MET A 398 8.85 -18.73 -39.95
CA MET A 398 9.81 -18.39 -41.01
C MET A 398 11.04 -19.31 -40.99
N GLN A 399 11.52 -19.72 -39.81
CA GLN A 399 12.70 -20.58 -39.66
C GLN A 399 12.41 -22.08 -39.84
N TYR A 400 11.17 -22.52 -39.58
CA TYR A 400 10.81 -23.94 -39.56
C TYR A 400 10.85 -24.64 -40.93
N LYS A 401 10.91 -23.89 -42.06
CA LYS A 401 11.13 -24.48 -43.39
C LYS A 401 12.39 -25.38 -43.46
N THR A 402 13.30 -25.28 -42.49
CA THR A 402 14.59 -25.97 -42.47
C THR A 402 14.66 -27.17 -41.52
N GLN A 403 13.64 -27.44 -40.68
CA GLN A 403 13.72 -28.50 -39.66
C GLN A 403 12.74 -29.66 -39.93
N GLY A 404 13.28 -30.89 -39.99
CA GLY A 404 12.55 -32.12 -40.25
C GLY A 404 11.49 -32.48 -39.19
N ILE A 405 10.49 -33.26 -39.62
CA ILE A 405 9.32 -33.65 -38.84
C ILE A 405 9.75 -34.55 -37.66
N SER A 406 9.62 -34.06 -36.42
CA SER A 406 9.71 -34.92 -35.22
C SER A 406 8.34 -35.53 -34.94
N ARG A 407 8.27 -36.87 -34.80
CA ARG A 407 7.05 -37.56 -34.34
C ARG A 407 6.79 -37.18 -32.88
N SER A 408 5.57 -36.73 -32.58
CA SER A 408 5.14 -36.43 -31.21
C SER A 408 4.49 -37.66 -30.60
N PRO A 409 4.71 -37.96 -29.30
CA PRO A 409 3.97 -38.99 -28.58
C PRO A 409 2.46 -38.73 -28.66
N GLN A 410 1.69 -39.77 -29.00
CA GLN A 410 0.23 -39.76 -28.91
C GLN A 410 -0.21 -40.56 -27.69
N SER A 411 0.15 -40.10 -26.48
CA SER A 411 -0.34 -40.73 -25.25
C SER A 411 -1.27 -39.80 -24.48
N HIS A 412 -2.37 -40.34 -23.96
CA HIS A 412 -3.29 -39.63 -23.06
C HIS A 412 -2.68 -39.31 -21.67
N LEU A 413 -1.62 -40.02 -21.25
CA LEU A 413 -0.94 -39.76 -19.97
C LEU A 413 -0.19 -38.42 -19.97
N LEU A 414 0.23 -37.94 -21.15
CA LEU A 414 0.93 -36.67 -21.32
C LEU A 414 -0.05 -35.51 -21.46
N TYR A 415 0.15 -34.46 -20.67
CA TYR A 415 -0.52 -33.18 -20.87
C TYR A 415 -0.08 -32.53 -22.19
N ALA A 416 -0.94 -31.71 -22.81
CA ALA A 416 -0.69 -31.09 -24.11
C ALA A 416 0.65 -30.32 -24.16
N THR A 417 0.95 -29.51 -23.15
CA THR A 417 2.23 -28.79 -23.07
C THR A 417 3.43 -29.74 -23.00
N ALA A 418 3.30 -30.86 -22.28
CA ALA A 418 4.37 -31.85 -22.14
C ALA A 418 4.67 -32.53 -23.49
N LYS A 419 3.65 -32.80 -24.32
CA LYS A 419 3.82 -33.38 -25.66
C LYS A 419 4.73 -32.53 -26.56
N HIS A 420 4.61 -31.21 -26.46
CA HIS A 420 5.42 -30.30 -27.29
C HIS A 420 6.79 -30.01 -26.68
N GLN A 421 6.91 -30.02 -25.36
CA GLN A 421 8.09 -29.52 -24.67
C GLN A 421 9.08 -30.62 -24.28
N PHE A 422 8.62 -31.84 -24.00
CA PHE A 422 9.50 -32.93 -23.58
C PHE A 422 10.35 -33.48 -24.73
N GLN A 423 11.56 -33.89 -24.39
CA GLN A 423 12.47 -34.62 -25.25
C GLN A 423 12.27 -36.12 -25.04
N THR A 424 11.82 -36.84 -26.06
CA THR A 424 11.52 -38.28 -25.97
C THR A 424 12.44 -39.15 -26.82
N ARG A 425 13.39 -38.56 -27.57
CA ARG A 425 14.23 -39.30 -28.54
C ARG A 425 15.06 -40.45 -27.93
N LYS A 426 15.53 -40.29 -26.70
CA LYS A 426 16.32 -41.33 -25.99
C LYS A 426 15.45 -42.38 -25.29
N TRP A 427 14.14 -42.17 -25.31
CA TRP A 427 13.14 -42.92 -24.56
C TRP A 427 12.22 -43.70 -25.50
N GLU A 428 12.70 -44.08 -26.68
CA GLU A 428 11.97 -44.91 -27.64
C GLU A 428 12.71 -46.23 -27.83
N PHE A 429 12.02 -47.36 -27.68
CA PHE A 429 12.56 -48.70 -27.89
C PHE A 429 11.53 -49.58 -28.58
N GLN A 430 11.92 -50.18 -29.71
CA GLN A 430 11.06 -51.07 -30.52
C GLN A 430 9.67 -50.48 -30.86
N GLY A 431 9.58 -49.16 -31.06
CA GLY A 431 8.33 -48.47 -31.39
C GLY A 431 7.44 -48.11 -30.19
N VAL A 432 7.83 -48.48 -28.96
CA VAL A 432 7.18 -48.04 -27.71
C VAL A 432 7.94 -46.85 -27.14
N GLN A 433 7.21 -45.80 -26.79
CA GLN A 433 7.77 -44.63 -26.11
C GLN A 433 7.64 -44.78 -24.60
N PHE A 434 8.69 -44.38 -23.89
CA PHE A 434 8.81 -44.40 -22.46
C PHE A 434 8.92 -42.98 -21.93
N LEU A 435 8.52 -42.79 -20.68
CA LEU A 435 8.64 -41.54 -19.95
C LEU A 435 9.38 -41.79 -18.64
N ASP A 436 10.42 -41.03 -18.38
CA ASP A 436 11.11 -41.11 -17.09
C ASP A 436 10.18 -40.65 -15.96
N LYS A 437 10.28 -41.29 -14.79
CA LYS A 437 9.33 -41.05 -13.69
C LYS A 437 9.40 -39.62 -13.15
N ALA A 438 10.53 -38.94 -13.26
CA ALA A 438 10.63 -37.53 -12.87
C ALA A 438 9.83 -36.65 -13.82
N SER A 439 9.99 -36.80 -15.15
CA SER A 439 9.16 -36.12 -16.16
C SER A 439 7.68 -36.49 -16.06
N ALA A 440 7.38 -37.73 -15.65
CA ALA A 440 6.01 -38.17 -15.37
C ALA A 440 5.36 -37.32 -14.28
N VAL A 441 6.08 -37.06 -13.18
CA VAL A 441 5.59 -36.19 -12.09
C VAL A 441 5.30 -34.78 -12.59
N LEU A 442 6.15 -34.19 -13.45
CA LEU A 442 5.90 -32.86 -14.02
C LEU A 442 4.55 -32.81 -14.77
N THR A 443 4.24 -33.85 -15.54
CA THR A 443 2.96 -33.97 -16.28
C THR A 443 1.81 -34.57 -15.44
N GLY A 444 1.97 -34.68 -14.12
CA GLY A 444 0.92 -35.11 -13.19
C GLY A 444 0.67 -36.61 -13.15
N VAL A 445 1.69 -37.42 -13.46
CA VAL A 445 1.62 -38.89 -13.42
C VAL A 445 2.59 -39.38 -12.33
N ILE A 446 2.04 -39.96 -11.27
CA ILE A 446 2.81 -40.52 -10.16
C ILE A 446 2.84 -42.03 -10.30
N SER A 447 4.04 -42.61 -10.38
CA SER A 447 4.19 -44.06 -10.51
C SER A 447 4.79 -44.68 -9.25
N LEU A 448 4.15 -45.72 -8.71
CA LEU A 448 4.64 -46.48 -7.56
C LEU A 448 4.70 -47.97 -7.95
N PRO A 449 5.91 -48.56 -8.05
CA PRO A 449 6.03 -50.00 -8.19
C PRO A 449 5.69 -50.67 -6.85
N TRP A 450 4.77 -51.63 -6.86
CA TRP A 450 4.42 -52.40 -5.67
C TRP A 450 4.14 -53.85 -6.04
N ARG A 451 4.97 -54.77 -5.53
CA ARG A 451 5.01 -56.19 -5.95
C ARG A 451 5.26 -56.28 -7.47
N ASP A 452 4.50 -57.12 -8.18
CA ASP A 452 4.61 -57.31 -9.64
C ASP A 452 3.70 -56.36 -10.45
N GLU A 453 3.26 -55.25 -9.86
CA GLU A 453 2.34 -54.29 -10.48
C GLU A 453 2.90 -52.86 -10.39
N LEU A 454 2.73 -52.08 -11.47
CA LEU A 454 3.03 -50.66 -11.49
C LEU A 454 1.72 -49.88 -11.33
N TYR A 455 1.57 -49.21 -10.17
CA TYR A 455 0.45 -48.31 -9.93
C TYR A 455 0.76 -46.93 -10.49
N ILE A 456 -0.12 -46.41 -11.32
CA ILE A 456 -0.01 -45.10 -11.96
C ILE A 456 -1.20 -44.25 -11.54
N PHE A 457 -0.95 -43.22 -10.74
CA PHE A 457 -1.95 -42.22 -10.39
C PHE A 457 -1.84 -41.02 -11.33
N ASP A 458 -2.91 -40.76 -12.09
CA ASP A 458 -3.03 -39.56 -12.91
C ASP A 458 -3.79 -38.48 -12.14
N VAL A 459 -3.06 -37.44 -11.72
CA VAL A 459 -3.57 -36.26 -11.00
C VAL A 459 -4.60 -35.49 -11.84
N LYS A 460 -4.46 -35.52 -13.17
CA LYS A 460 -5.33 -34.76 -14.09
C LYS A 460 -6.75 -35.34 -14.11
N THR A 461 -6.85 -36.67 -14.10
CA THR A 461 -8.14 -37.38 -14.14
C THR A 461 -8.60 -37.90 -12.78
N TRP A 462 -7.74 -37.81 -11.75
CA TRP A 462 -7.94 -38.44 -10.44
C TRP A 462 -8.22 -39.95 -10.54
N ARG A 463 -7.47 -40.65 -11.40
CA ARG A 463 -7.63 -42.10 -11.65
C ARG A 463 -6.35 -42.84 -11.33
N ILE A 464 -6.51 -44.09 -10.88
CA ILE A 464 -5.41 -45.04 -10.67
C ILE A 464 -5.51 -46.10 -11.78
N TYR A 465 -4.39 -46.33 -12.45
CA TYR A 465 -4.20 -47.40 -13.42
C TYR A 465 -3.17 -48.39 -12.88
N THR A 466 -3.31 -49.65 -13.22
CA THR A 466 -2.37 -50.72 -12.84
C THR A 466 -1.88 -51.40 -14.10
N ILE A 467 -0.56 -51.50 -14.26
CA ILE A 467 0.05 -52.23 -15.36
C ILE A 467 0.85 -53.39 -14.76
N SER A 468 0.55 -54.61 -15.18
CA SER A 468 1.23 -55.81 -14.69
C SER A 468 2.64 -55.92 -15.27
N ALA A 469 3.60 -56.36 -14.46
CA ALA A 469 5.02 -56.46 -14.86
C ALA A 469 5.23 -57.32 -16.11
N ASP A 470 4.33 -58.27 -16.37
CA ASP A 470 4.34 -59.11 -17.58
C ASP A 470 3.96 -58.33 -18.85
N GLN A 471 3.07 -57.33 -18.74
CA GLN A 471 2.68 -56.46 -19.85
C GLN A 471 3.70 -55.33 -20.12
N LEU A 472 4.52 -54.99 -19.12
CA LEU A 472 5.52 -53.92 -19.22
C LEU A 472 6.77 -54.29 -20.06
N GLY A 473 6.95 -55.57 -20.42
CA GLY A 473 8.11 -56.01 -21.21
C GLY A 473 9.46 -55.86 -20.48
N PHE A 474 9.47 -55.56 -19.18
CA PHE A 474 10.69 -55.39 -18.37
C PHE A 474 11.54 -56.67 -18.25
N LYS A 475 11.02 -57.82 -18.69
CA LYS A 475 11.73 -59.11 -18.75
C LYS A 475 12.52 -59.30 -20.05
N ASP A 476 12.46 -58.37 -21.00
CA ASP A 476 13.26 -58.45 -22.23
C ASP A 476 14.73 -58.16 -21.91
N ALA A 477 15.60 -59.17 -22.12
CA ALA A 477 17.02 -59.12 -21.75
C ALA A 477 17.81 -58.02 -22.50
N ASN A 478 17.24 -57.46 -23.56
CA ASN A 478 17.84 -56.41 -24.38
C ASN A 478 17.40 -54.99 -23.99
N LEU A 479 16.56 -54.81 -22.96
CA LEU A 479 16.05 -53.49 -22.58
C LEU A 479 17.16 -52.63 -21.93
N PRO A 480 17.45 -51.42 -22.46
CA PRO A 480 18.41 -50.50 -21.86
C PRO A 480 18.10 -50.18 -20.39
N MET A 481 19.14 -50.07 -19.56
CA MET A 481 19.00 -49.89 -18.11
C MET A 481 18.14 -48.67 -17.72
N HIS A 482 18.21 -47.57 -18.48
CA HIS A 482 17.42 -46.36 -18.20
C HIS A 482 15.92 -46.53 -18.49
N LEU A 483 15.53 -47.51 -19.32
CA LEU A 483 14.13 -47.80 -19.65
C LEU A 483 13.47 -48.78 -18.68
N VAL A 484 14.25 -49.62 -18.00
CA VAL A 484 13.76 -50.56 -16.98
C VAL A 484 12.98 -49.85 -15.86
N CYS A 485 13.37 -48.61 -15.56
CA CYS A 485 12.74 -47.81 -14.52
C CYS A 485 11.73 -46.77 -15.06
N ALA A 486 11.49 -46.74 -16.37
CA ALA A 486 10.61 -45.77 -17.03
C ALA A 486 9.16 -46.28 -17.14
N ILE A 487 8.24 -45.38 -17.45
CA ILE A 487 6.82 -45.69 -17.65
C ILE A 487 6.59 -45.84 -19.16
N PRO A 488 6.16 -47.00 -19.68
CA PRO A 488 5.76 -47.12 -21.07
C PRO A 488 4.47 -46.32 -21.30
N LEU A 489 4.45 -45.54 -22.38
CA LEU A 489 3.30 -44.79 -22.85
C LEU A 489 2.48 -45.65 -23.81
N VAL A 490 1.99 -46.79 -23.33
CA VAL A 490 1.07 -47.69 -24.05
C VAL A 490 -0.38 -47.27 -23.78
N GLU A 491 -1.21 -47.29 -24.82
CA GLU A 491 -2.66 -47.00 -24.75
C GLU A 491 -3.50 -48.28 -24.70
#